data_AF-A0A948RGQ5-F1
#
_entry.id   AF-A0A948RGQ5-F1
#
_cell.length_a   1.000
_cell.length_b   1.000
_cell.length_c   1.000
_cell.angle_alpha   90.00
_cell.angle_beta   90.00
_cell.angle_gamma   90.00
#
_symmetry.space_group_name_H-M   'P 1'
#
loop_
_entity.id
_entity.type
_entity.pdbx_description
1 polymer ?
#
loop_
_entity_poly.entity_id
_entity_poly.type
_entity_poly.pdbx_seq_one_letter_code
_entity_poly.pdbx_strand_id
1 'polypeptide(L)'
;MFQIIKPQQIFNPRRQSSEGHPAYWLAQLRKADWQQLLQIAQLPPKSCAKKQTLAQAALDRFEFAVSPSLSAARQAWLDLQVNHTPGLIVQFRHSETDWTRGIPEFVRPDKGEALGFVNIAGRLVCKLKQ
;
A
#
# COMPACT_ATOMS: atom_id res chain seq x y z
N MET A 1 -6.21 -5.33 11.48
CA MET A 1 -6.25 -4.04 12.21
C MET A 1 -5.40 -3.03 11.46
N PHE A 2 -5.91 -1.80 11.28
CA PHE A 2 -5.17 -0.71 10.64
C PHE A 2 -4.12 -0.13 11.58
N GLN A 3 -2.99 0.26 11.02
CA GLN A 3 -1.84 0.78 11.74
C GLN A 3 -1.35 2.07 11.10
N ILE A 4 -0.96 3.03 11.94
CA ILE A 4 -0.25 4.24 11.52
C ILE A 4 1.24 3.89 11.47
N ILE A 5 1.85 4.05 10.29
CA ILE A 5 3.25 3.71 10.06
C ILE A 5 4.11 4.97 10.08
N LYS A 6 5.18 4.97 10.87
CA LYS A 6 6.20 6.02 10.89
C LYS A 6 7.30 5.71 9.86
N PRO A 7 7.91 6.69 9.19
CA PRO A 7 8.96 6.43 8.20
C PRO A 7 10.15 5.66 8.76
N GLN A 8 10.46 5.83 10.05
CA GLN A 8 11.54 5.09 10.72
C GLN A 8 11.32 3.57 10.69
N GLN A 9 10.08 3.10 10.57
CA GLN A 9 9.77 1.66 10.42
C GLN A 9 10.07 1.13 9.02
N ILE A 10 10.25 2.01 8.04
CA ILE A 10 10.47 1.68 6.62
C ILE A 10 11.94 1.91 6.24
N PHE A 11 12.51 3.03 6.67
CA PHE A 11 13.82 3.51 6.20
C PHE A 11 14.96 3.28 7.19
N ASN A 12 14.70 2.78 8.40
CA ASN A 12 15.76 2.45 9.35
C ASN A 12 16.24 1.01 9.12
N PRO A 13 17.48 0.79 8.66
CA PRO A 13 18.00 -0.56 8.39
C PRO A 13 18.10 -1.44 9.64
N ARG A 14 18.11 -0.86 10.85
CA ARG A 14 18.13 -1.59 12.13
C ARG A 14 16.75 -2.08 12.58
N ARG A 15 15.68 -1.73 11.85
CA ARG A 15 14.29 -2.07 12.20
C ARG A 15 13.59 -2.74 11.02
N GLN A 16 14.11 -3.90 10.61
CA GLN A 16 13.43 -4.72 9.61
C GLN A 16 12.11 -5.24 10.16
N SER A 17 11.04 -5.01 9.42
CA SER A 17 9.69 -5.49 9.76
C SER A 17 9.45 -6.85 9.09
N SER A 18 8.69 -7.73 9.74
CA SER A 18 8.23 -9.00 9.15
C SER A 18 7.11 -8.79 8.13
N GLU A 19 6.84 -9.79 7.30
CA GLU A 19 5.78 -9.75 6.26
C GLU A 19 4.37 -9.48 6.81
N GLY A 20 4.10 -9.88 8.06
CA GLY A 20 2.84 -9.58 8.74
C GLY A 20 2.66 -8.10 9.15
N HIS A 21 3.68 -7.26 8.96
CA HIS A 21 3.66 -5.85 9.36
C HIS A 21 3.66 -4.94 8.11
N PRO A 22 2.76 -3.93 8.02
CA PRO A 22 2.63 -3.07 6.84
C PRO A 22 3.94 -2.44 6.33
N ALA A 23 4.83 -2.05 7.24
CA ALA A 23 6.09 -1.42 6.88
C ALA A 23 7.01 -2.30 6.01
N TYR A 24 6.89 -3.64 6.11
CA TYR A 24 7.62 -4.55 5.22
C TYR A 24 7.23 -4.33 3.76
N TRP A 25 5.93 -4.32 3.47
CA TRP A 25 5.40 -4.10 2.12
C TRP A 25 5.66 -2.68 1.63
N LEU A 26 5.49 -1.69 2.51
CA LEU A 26 5.75 -0.29 2.18
C LEU A 26 7.23 0.00 1.85
N ALA A 27 8.17 -0.76 2.41
CA ALA A 27 9.60 -0.62 2.09
C ALA A 27 9.91 -0.96 0.63
N GLN A 28 9.10 -1.83 0.01
CA GLN A 28 9.26 -2.28 -1.37
C GLN A 28 8.79 -1.23 -2.40
N LEU A 29 7.95 -0.27 -1.99
CA LEU A 29 7.47 0.80 -2.86
C LEU A 29 8.63 1.67 -3.37
N ARG A 30 8.65 1.94 -4.66
CA ARG A 30 9.57 2.86 -5.35
C ARG A 30 9.07 4.30 -5.20
N LYS A 31 9.91 5.26 -5.63
CA LYS A 31 9.55 6.68 -5.57
C LYS A 31 8.24 6.98 -6.33
N ALA A 32 8.06 6.40 -7.52
CA ALA A 32 6.86 6.58 -8.34
C ALA A 32 5.60 6.05 -7.65
N ASP A 33 5.69 4.90 -6.98
CA ASP A 33 4.59 4.29 -6.23
C ASP A 33 4.10 5.21 -5.10
N TRP A 34 5.03 5.85 -4.38
CA TRP A 34 4.68 6.86 -3.37
C TRP A 34 3.99 8.10 -3.98
N GLN A 35 4.40 8.52 -5.18
CA GLN A 35 3.74 9.62 -5.88
C GLN A 35 2.32 9.23 -6.29
N GLN A 36 2.11 7.99 -6.74
CA GLN A 36 0.79 7.47 -7.09
C GLN A 36 -0.13 7.43 -5.86
N LEU A 37 0.35 7.01 -4.69
CA LEU A 37 -0.43 7.09 -3.43
C LEU A 37 -0.88 8.51 -3.12
N LEU A 38 0.01 9.49 -3.28
CA LEU A 38 -0.34 10.90 -3.07
C LEU A 38 -1.39 11.40 -4.06
N GLN A 39 -1.29 11.01 -5.34
CA GLN A 39 -2.30 11.34 -6.34
C GLN A 39 -3.66 10.74 -6.01
N ILE A 40 -3.70 9.50 -5.53
CA ILE A 40 -4.95 8.86 -5.08
C ILE A 40 -5.52 9.60 -3.85
N ALA A 41 -4.67 10.09 -2.96
CA ALA A 41 -5.04 10.97 -1.85
C ALA A 41 -5.40 12.40 -2.27
N GLN A 42 -5.48 12.70 -3.57
CA GLN A 42 -5.74 14.03 -4.13
C GLN A 42 -4.74 15.10 -3.65
N LEU A 43 -3.50 14.68 -3.36
CA LEU A 43 -2.41 15.57 -3.00
C LEU A 43 -1.51 15.84 -4.19
N PRO A 44 -0.98 17.07 -4.31
CA PRO A 44 -0.12 17.43 -5.42
C PRO A 44 1.17 16.59 -5.39
N PRO A 45 1.49 15.85 -6.47
CA PRO A 45 2.72 15.08 -6.52
C PRO A 45 3.91 16.04 -6.57
N LYS A 46 4.79 15.98 -5.56
CA LYS A 46 6.05 16.74 -5.57
C LYS A 46 7.09 15.97 -6.40
N SER A 47 7.14 16.21 -7.72
CA SER A 47 8.01 15.50 -8.68
C SER A 47 9.48 15.46 -8.24
N CYS A 48 10.01 16.57 -7.72
CA CYS A 48 11.40 16.70 -7.26
C CYS A 48 11.65 16.24 -5.81
N ALA A 49 10.63 15.84 -5.04
CA ALA A 49 10.83 15.46 -3.64
C ALA A 49 11.60 14.13 -3.50
N LYS A 50 12.32 13.98 -2.38
CA LYS A 50 12.99 12.72 -2.01
C LYS A 50 11.94 11.65 -1.68
N LYS A 51 12.29 10.36 -1.88
CA LYS A 51 11.41 9.21 -1.57
C LYS A 51 10.86 9.28 -0.14
N GLN A 52 11.71 9.58 0.85
CA GLN A 52 11.31 9.68 2.25
C GLN A 52 10.28 10.80 2.50
N THR A 53 10.42 11.95 1.83
CA THR A 53 9.46 13.07 1.93
C THR A 53 8.10 12.69 1.33
N LEU A 54 8.10 12.00 0.19
CA LEU A 54 6.88 11.51 -0.45
C LEU A 54 6.20 10.44 0.43
N ALA A 55 6.99 9.53 0.98
CA ALA A 55 6.51 8.50 1.90
C ALA A 55 5.90 9.14 3.15
N GLN A 56 6.58 10.07 3.81
CA GLN A 56 6.02 10.78 4.98
C GLN A 56 4.66 11.41 4.65
N ALA A 57 4.58 12.16 3.55
CA ALA A 57 3.33 12.81 3.16
C ALA A 57 2.18 11.80 2.91
N ALA A 58 2.50 10.62 2.36
CA ALA A 58 1.51 9.55 2.20
C ALA A 58 1.14 8.91 3.55
N LEU A 59 2.13 8.59 4.40
CA LEU A 59 1.93 8.03 5.73
C LEU A 59 1.11 8.93 6.65
N ASP A 60 1.18 10.24 6.45
CA ASP A 60 0.36 11.21 7.17
C ASP A 60 -1.12 11.10 6.80
N ARG A 61 -1.44 10.62 5.59
CA ARG A 61 -2.82 10.50 5.09
C ARG A 61 -3.42 9.11 5.16
N PHE A 62 -2.59 8.06 5.19
CA PHE A 62 -3.07 6.69 5.12
C PHE A 62 -2.86 5.92 6.43
N GLU A 63 -3.75 4.98 6.68
CA GLU A 63 -3.59 3.87 7.61
C GLU A 63 -3.50 2.57 6.82
N PHE A 64 -2.75 1.61 7.35
CA PHE A 64 -2.39 0.41 6.60
C PHE A 64 -2.72 -0.87 7.37
N ALA A 65 -3.22 -1.89 6.67
CA ALA A 65 -3.41 -3.22 7.21
C ALA A 65 -2.91 -4.27 6.21
N VAL A 66 -2.12 -5.23 6.68
CA VAL A 66 -1.81 -6.42 5.87
C VAL A 66 -3.06 -7.29 5.82
N SER A 67 -3.43 -7.74 4.62
CA SER A 67 -4.51 -8.71 4.47
C SER A 67 -3.97 -10.13 4.57
N PRO A 68 -4.48 -10.96 5.50
CA PRO A 68 -3.98 -12.32 5.70
C PRO A 68 -4.40 -13.28 4.57
N SER A 69 -5.43 -12.93 3.80
CA SER A 69 -5.95 -13.78 2.72
C SER A 69 -6.56 -12.95 1.58
N LEU A 70 -6.85 -13.60 0.46
CA LEU A 70 -7.63 -13.02 -0.63
C LEU A 70 -9.07 -12.71 -0.19
N SER A 71 -9.71 -13.58 0.59
CA SER A 71 -11.07 -13.35 1.08
C SER A 71 -11.14 -12.11 1.97
N ALA A 72 -10.17 -11.93 2.87
CA ALA A 72 -10.08 -10.73 3.71
C ALA A 72 -9.81 -9.46 2.88
N ALA A 73 -8.98 -9.56 1.83
CA ALA A 73 -8.71 -8.43 0.94
C ALA A 73 -9.97 -8.07 0.13
N ARG A 74 -10.72 -9.08 -0.35
CA ARG A 74 -11.98 -8.88 -1.07
C ARG A 74 -13.04 -8.25 -0.16
N GLN A 75 -13.13 -8.67 1.09
CA GLN A 75 -14.03 -8.04 2.05
C GLN A 75 -13.65 -6.57 2.26
N ALA A 76 -12.38 -6.27 2.51
CA ALA A 76 -11.91 -4.89 2.64
C ALA A 76 -12.17 -4.06 1.36
N TRP A 77 -12.01 -4.65 0.19
CA TRP A 77 -12.33 -4.01 -1.09
C TRP A 77 -13.81 -3.64 -1.17
N LEU A 78 -14.70 -4.58 -0.84
CA LEU A 78 -16.15 -4.36 -0.82
C LEU A 78 -16.52 -3.30 0.21
N ASP A 79 -15.93 -3.36 1.41
CA ASP A 79 -16.20 -2.39 2.47
C ASP A 79 -15.79 -0.97 2.05
N LEU A 80 -14.64 -0.82 1.38
CA LEU A 80 -14.20 0.47 0.83
C LEU A 80 -15.16 0.98 -0.25
N GLN A 81 -15.63 0.09 -1.12
CA GLN A 81 -16.55 0.42 -2.21
C GLN A 81 -17.94 0.82 -1.68
N VAL A 82 -18.55 -0.02 -0.83
CA VAL A 82 -19.91 0.16 -0.30
C VAL A 82 -20.00 1.36 0.62
N ASN A 83 -19.01 1.57 1.48
CA ASN A 83 -19.01 2.71 2.41
C ASN A 83 -18.47 4.00 1.78
N HIS A 84 -18.23 4.02 0.46
CA HIS A 84 -17.59 5.13 -0.27
C HIS A 84 -16.34 5.66 0.46
N THR A 85 -15.62 4.77 1.13
CA THR A 85 -14.50 5.16 1.97
C THR A 85 -13.27 5.31 1.10
N PRO A 86 -12.64 6.49 1.05
CA PRO A 86 -11.48 6.72 0.22
C PRO A 86 -10.32 5.79 0.63
N GLY A 87 -9.90 4.93 -0.29
CA GLY A 87 -8.89 3.91 -0.02
C GLY A 87 -8.57 3.07 -1.24
N LEU A 88 -7.61 2.16 -1.11
CA LEU A 88 -7.19 1.26 -2.16
C LEU A 88 -6.58 -0.02 -1.57
N ILE A 89 -6.32 -0.99 -2.44
CA ILE A 89 -5.53 -2.18 -2.10
C ILE A 89 -4.28 -2.20 -2.95
N VAL A 90 -3.11 -2.29 -2.33
CA VAL A 90 -1.85 -2.56 -3.04
C VAL A 90 -1.61 -4.06 -3.03
N GLN A 91 -1.56 -4.66 -4.21
CA GLN A 91 -1.19 -6.07 -4.38
C GLN A 91 0.27 -6.16 -4.77
N PHE A 92 1.02 -7.00 -4.09
CA PHE A 92 2.44 -7.19 -4.36
C PHE A 92 2.60 -8.46 -5.17
N ARG A 93 2.87 -8.34 -6.47
CA ARG A 93 3.07 -9.46 -7.38
C ARG A 93 4.48 -10.01 -7.30
N HIS A 94 4.66 -11.32 -7.22
CA HIS A 94 5.98 -11.90 -7.48
C HIS A 94 6.38 -11.62 -8.93
N SER A 95 7.62 -11.20 -9.14
CA SER A 95 8.22 -11.26 -10.48
C SER A 95 8.45 -12.73 -10.83
N GLU A 96 8.34 -13.09 -12.11
CA GLU A 96 8.69 -14.43 -12.59
C GLU A 96 10.15 -14.77 -12.30
N THR A 97 11.01 -13.75 -12.21
CA THR A 97 12.47 -13.86 -12.05
C THR A 97 13.01 -13.43 -10.68
N ASP A 98 12.21 -12.74 -9.86
CA ASP A 98 12.61 -12.29 -8.52
C ASP A 98 11.45 -12.45 -7.54
N TRP A 99 11.56 -13.49 -6.71
CA TRP A 99 10.56 -13.86 -5.72
C TRP A 99 10.76 -13.14 -4.39
N THR A 100 11.86 -12.39 -4.25
CA THR A 100 12.21 -11.67 -3.01
C THR A 100 11.54 -10.30 -2.91
N ARG A 101 10.99 -9.79 -4.02
CA ARG A 101 10.38 -8.46 -4.11
C ARG A 101 9.05 -8.51 -4.86
N GLY A 102 8.02 -7.99 -4.22
CA GLY A 102 6.73 -7.77 -4.83
C GLY A 102 6.71 -6.50 -5.68
N ILE A 103 6.21 -6.61 -6.91
CA ILE A 103 5.87 -5.48 -7.76
C ILE A 103 4.50 -4.95 -7.30
N PRO A 104 4.40 -3.70 -6.81
CA PRO A 104 3.14 -3.16 -6.33
C PRO A 104 2.18 -2.86 -7.48
N GLU A 105 0.95 -3.32 -7.35
CA GLU A 105 -0.19 -3.08 -8.23
C GLU A 105 -1.29 -2.39 -7.40
N PHE A 106 -1.67 -1.19 -7.81
CA PHE A 106 -2.63 -0.36 -7.09
C PHE A 106 -4.05 -0.64 -7.60
N VAL A 107 -4.87 -1.28 -6.78
CA VAL A 107 -6.27 -1.61 -7.09
C VAL A 107 -7.21 -0.64 -6.39
N ARG A 108 -8.03 0.04 -7.18
CA ARG A 108 -8.95 1.09 -6.76
C ARG A 108 -10.41 0.61 -6.74
N PRO A 109 -11.00 0.38 -5.54
CA PRO A 109 -12.40 -0.02 -5.42
C PRO A 109 -13.38 1.01 -6.01
N ASP A 110 -13.05 2.30 -5.92
CA ASP A 110 -13.86 3.40 -6.46
C ASP A 110 -13.96 3.37 -7.99
N LYS A 111 -13.01 2.72 -8.66
CA LYS A 111 -12.99 2.51 -10.11
C LYS A 111 -13.54 1.15 -10.55
N GLY A 112 -13.97 0.31 -9.61
CA GLY A 112 -14.42 -1.05 -9.89
C GLY A 112 -13.29 -2.00 -10.34
N GLU A 113 -12.03 -1.67 -10.04
CA GLU A 113 -10.89 -2.52 -10.41
C GLU A 113 -10.91 -3.81 -9.58
N ALA A 114 -10.80 -4.96 -10.26
CA ALA A 114 -10.83 -6.26 -9.61
C ALA A 114 -9.48 -6.60 -8.96
N LEU A 115 -9.52 -7.39 -7.87
CA LEU A 115 -8.32 -7.96 -7.28
C LEU A 115 -7.70 -9.02 -8.19
N GLY A 116 -6.37 -9.10 -8.17
CA GLY A 116 -5.59 -10.12 -8.85
C GLY A 116 -5.57 -11.41 -8.04
N PHE A 117 -5.47 -12.55 -8.72
CA PHE A 117 -5.58 -13.87 -8.09
C PHE A 117 -4.28 -14.69 -8.15
N VAL A 118 -3.43 -14.43 -9.13
CA VAL A 118 -2.25 -15.25 -9.46
C VAL A 118 -0.97 -14.48 -9.17
N ASN A 119 0.05 -15.18 -8.66
CA ASN A 119 1.38 -14.65 -8.36
C ASN A 119 1.37 -13.46 -7.40
N ILE A 120 0.54 -13.50 -6.35
CA ILE A 120 0.44 -12.43 -5.35
C ILE A 120 1.19 -12.85 -4.08
N ALA A 121 2.26 -12.13 -3.77
CA ALA A 121 3.07 -12.28 -2.56
C ALA A 121 2.35 -11.76 -1.31
N GLY A 122 1.58 -10.68 -1.46
CA GLY A 122 0.90 -10.04 -0.34
C GLY A 122 -0.08 -8.97 -0.80
N ARG A 123 -0.97 -8.58 0.13
CA ARG A 123 -1.92 -7.49 -0.09
C ARG A 123 -1.91 -6.54 1.09
N LEU A 124 -1.84 -5.25 0.79
CA LEU A 124 -1.89 -4.19 1.76
C LEU A 124 -3.14 -3.36 1.50
N VAL A 125 -4.01 -3.28 2.50
CA VAL A 125 -5.17 -2.39 2.48
C VAL A 125 -4.69 -1.02 2.96
N CYS A 126 -4.94 0.01 2.14
CA CYS A 126 -4.61 1.40 2.45
C CYS A 126 -5.90 2.20 2.53
N LYS A 127 -6.21 2.73 3.72
CA LYS A 127 -7.39 3.55 3.96
C LYS A 127 -6.95 4.98 4.22
N LEU A 128 -7.61 5.98 3.64
CA LEU A 128 -7.38 7.37 4.04
C LEU A 128 -7.89 7.59 5.47
N LYS A 129 -7.12 8.32 6.26
CA LYS A 129 -7.52 8.80 7.59
C LYS A 129 -8.72 9.73 7.42
N GLN A 130 -9.70 9.56 8.30
CA GLN A 130 -10.84 10.47 8.43
C GLN A 130 -10.44 11.70 9.24
#